data_AF-A0A9N9D8G6-F1
#
_entry.id   AF-A0A9N9D8G6-F1
#
_cell.length_a   1.000
_cell.length_b   1.000
_cell.length_c   1.000
_cell.angle_alpha   90.00
_cell.angle_beta   90.00
_cell.angle_gamma   90.00
#
_symmetry.space_group_name_H-M   'P 1'
#
loop_
_entity.id
_entity.type
_entity.pdbx_description
1 polymer ?
#
loop_
_entity_poly.entity_id
_entity_poly.type
_entity_poly.pdbx_seq_one_letter_code
_entity_poly.pdbx_strand_id
1 'polypeptide(L)'
;VGYGGEAIFDDFIMQTRKERDLVLIVDEAHIETDTKLANEVVDLFDPRIIIKITATPKTLPDISDVRQKKAGFVEVSEKDVIESGLIKEKIVIQTKEEIEKLSEKKQLSEDEIMLELAYNKRLELKKIYESLGLDINPLVLIQLPSDFKEKEEIETNRKDFVLSYLKAKGVKEKEIAIWLSNEKKNLDMIEKNNNEVNFMIFKVAPATG
;
A
#
# COMPACT_ATOMS: atom_id res chain seq x y z
N VAL A 1 10.54 -10.80 -41.40
CA VAL A 1 9.42 -11.70 -41.04
C VAL A 1 9.07 -11.38 -39.60
N GLY A 2 8.07 -10.52 -39.41
CA GLY A 2 7.67 -10.05 -38.08
C GLY A 2 6.81 -11.10 -37.40
N TYR A 3 7.21 -11.54 -36.21
CA TYR A 3 6.38 -12.35 -35.34
C TYR A 3 5.35 -11.43 -34.68
N GLY A 4 4.13 -11.41 -35.24
CA GLY A 4 2.97 -10.75 -34.66
C GLY A 4 2.44 -11.56 -33.48
N GLY A 5 2.49 -10.97 -32.29
CA GLY A 5 1.97 -11.54 -31.05
C GLY A 5 0.47 -11.29 -30.80
N GLU A 6 -0.24 -10.66 -31.74
CA GLU A 6 -1.67 -10.30 -31.57
C GLU A 6 -2.62 -11.51 -31.70
N ALA A 7 -2.25 -12.56 -32.44
CA ALA A 7 -3.18 -13.67 -32.69
C ALA A 7 -3.38 -14.62 -31.48
N ILE A 8 -2.44 -14.67 -30.52
CA ILE A 8 -2.46 -15.75 -29.50
C ILE A 8 -3.53 -15.50 -28.44
N PHE A 9 -3.72 -14.25 -28.01
CA PHE A 9 -4.64 -13.92 -26.94
C PHE A 9 -6.09 -13.93 -27.42
N ASP A 10 -6.36 -13.25 -28.53
CA ASP A 10 -7.70 -13.17 -29.12
C ASP A 10 -8.22 -14.55 -29.52
N ASP A 11 -7.38 -15.38 -30.17
CA ASP A 11 -7.76 -16.75 -30.55
C ASP A 11 -8.05 -17.61 -29.33
N PHE A 12 -7.29 -17.43 -28.23
CA PHE A 12 -7.52 -18.15 -26.98
C PHE A 12 -8.88 -17.80 -26.36
N ILE A 13 -9.23 -16.51 -26.30
CA ILE A 13 -10.52 -16.06 -25.79
C ILE A 13 -11.66 -16.54 -26.70
N MET A 14 -11.51 -16.39 -28.02
CA MET A 14 -12.51 -16.84 -29.00
C MET A 14 -12.74 -18.35 -28.96
N GLN A 15 -11.70 -19.16 -28.77
CA GLN A 15 -11.87 -20.61 -28.61
C GLN A 15 -12.54 -20.96 -27.28
N THR A 16 -12.17 -20.27 -26.20
CA THR A 16 -12.75 -20.51 -24.87
C THR A 16 -14.26 -20.23 -24.87
N ARG A 17 -14.70 -19.14 -25.51
CA ARG A 17 -16.12 -18.75 -25.65
C ARG A 17 -16.98 -19.78 -26.36
N LYS A 18 -16.41 -20.63 -27.23
CA LYS A 18 -17.17 -21.69 -27.94
C LYS A 18 -17.63 -22.80 -27.00
N GLU A 19 -16.93 -23.01 -25.89
CA GLU A 19 -17.18 -24.13 -24.98
C GLU A 19 -17.62 -23.68 -23.58
N ARG A 20 -17.37 -22.42 -23.20
CA ARG A 20 -17.52 -21.93 -21.83
C ARG A 20 -18.11 -20.53 -21.81
N ASP A 21 -19.04 -20.32 -20.89
CA ASP A 21 -19.47 -18.98 -20.47
C ASP A 21 -18.34 -18.31 -19.67
N LEU A 22 -18.12 -17.03 -19.92
CA LEU A 22 -17.10 -16.25 -19.20
C LEU A 22 -17.73 -15.34 -18.14
N VAL A 23 -17.03 -15.19 -17.02
CA VAL A 23 -17.31 -14.19 -16.00
C VAL A 23 -16.11 -13.27 -15.93
N LEU A 24 -16.32 -11.97 -16.13
CA LEU A 24 -15.26 -10.97 -16.08
C LEU A 24 -15.30 -10.27 -14.72
N ILE A 25 -14.18 -10.29 -14.00
CA ILE A 25 -13.99 -9.54 -12.76
C ILE A 25 -13.05 -8.39 -13.06
N VAL A 26 -13.52 -7.16 -12.84
CA VAL A 26 -12.76 -5.93 -13.05
C VAL A 26 -12.51 -5.32 -11.68
N ASP A 27 -11.27 -5.39 -11.22
CA ASP A 27 -10.82 -4.68 -10.03
C ASP A 27 -10.53 -3.21 -10.38
N GLU A 28 -10.64 -2.32 -9.40
CA GLU A 28 -10.48 -0.86 -9.55
C GLU A 28 -11.26 -0.26 -10.74
N ALA A 29 -12.51 -0.69 -10.91
CA ALA A 29 -13.35 -0.36 -12.06
C ALA A 29 -13.61 1.15 -12.26
N HIS A 30 -13.22 2.03 -11.33
CA HIS A 30 -13.33 3.47 -11.47
C HIS A 30 -12.22 4.10 -12.34
N ILE A 31 -11.09 3.40 -12.52
CA ILE A 31 -9.89 3.93 -13.19
C ILE A 31 -9.96 3.72 -14.71
N GLU A 32 -10.59 2.64 -15.19
CA GLU A 32 -10.36 2.22 -16.60
C GLU A 32 -11.58 1.84 -17.44
N THR A 33 -12.81 1.80 -16.90
CA THR A 33 -13.95 1.24 -17.66
C THR A 33 -14.53 2.14 -18.76
N ASP A 34 -14.17 3.42 -18.81
CA ASP A 34 -14.74 4.39 -19.76
C ASP A 34 -13.81 4.70 -20.93
N THR A 35 -12.84 3.81 -21.22
CA THR A 35 -11.93 3.95 -22.36
C THR A 35 -12.38 3.09 -23.54
N LYS A 36 -12.03 3.49 -24.77
CA LYS A 36 -12.31 2.68 -25.97
C LYS A 36 -11.68 1.30 -25.87
N LEU A 37 -10.45 1.22 -25.36
CA LEU A 37 -9.72 -0.02 -25.19
C LEU A 37 -10.42 -0.96 -24.20
N ALA A 38 -10.93 -0.44 -23.07
CA ALA A 38 -11.67 -1.27 -22.11
C ALA A 38 -12.95 -1.86 -22.73
N ASN A 39 -13.67 -1.09 -23.55
CA ASN A 39 -14.83 -1.60 -24.27
C ASN A 39 -14.45 -2.68 -25.29
N GLU A 40 -13.38 -2.47 -26.08
CA GLU A 40 -12.88 -3.48 -27.02
C GLU A 40 -12.50 -4.79 -26.32
N VAL A 41 -11.86 -4.69 -25.14
CA VAL A 41 -11.51 -5.85 -24.33
C VAL A 41 -12.78 -6.56 -23.83
N VAL A 42 -13.75 -5.83 -23.25
CA VAL A 42 -15.01 -6.42 -22.78
C VAL A 42 -15.77 -7.09 -23.92
N ASP A 43 -15.81 -6.47 -25.10
CA ASP A 43 -16.47 -7.01 -26.30
C ASP A 43 -15.78 -8.29 -26.81
N LEU A 44 -14.44 -8.37 -26.72
CA LEU A 44 -13.68 -9.57 -27.04
C LEU A 44 -14.04 -10.74 -26.11
N PHE A 45 -14.14 -10.45 -24.81
CA PHE A 45 -14.52 -11.46 -23.80
C PHE A 45 -15.99 -11.88 -23.91
N ASP A 46 -16.91 -10.99 -24.28
CA ASP A 46 -18.38 -11.22 -24.29
C ASP A 46 -18.85 -12.02 -23.06
N PRO A 47 -18.55 -11.53 -21.84
CA PRO A 47 -18.82 -12.27 -20.63
C PRO A 47 -20.32 -12.32 -20.35
N ARG A 48 -20.76 -13.46 -19.79
CA ARG A 48 -22.14 -13.63 -19.31
C ARG A 48 -22.43 -12.75 -18.09
N ILE A 49 -21.42 -12.52 -17.25
CA ILE A 49 -21.52 -11.70 -16.05
C ILE A 49 -20.26 -10.84 -15.93
N ILE A 50 -20.44 -9.56 -15.63
CA ILE A 50 -19.35 -8.65 -15.28
C ILE A 50 -19.51 -8.26 -13.82
N ILE A 51 -18.48 -8.51 -13.01
CA ILE A 51 -18.39 -8.07 -11.62
C ILE A 51 -17.38 -6.93 -11.57
N LYS A 52 -17.87 -5.72 -11.28
CA LYS A 52 -17.03 -4.53 -11.11
C LYS A 52 -16.80 -4.29 -9.63
N ILE A 53 -15.54 -4.26 -9.21
CA ILE A 53 -15.10 -3.98 -7.84
C ILE A 53 -14.51 -2.57 -7.85
N THR A 54 -14.98 -1.70 -6.97
CA THR A 54 -14.46 -0.33 -6.84
C THR A 54 -14.83 0.27 -5.50
N ALA A 55 -13.89 1.00 -4.91
CA ALA A 55 -14.15 1.83 -3.73
C ALA A 55 -14.89 3.15 -4.08
N THR A 56 -14.81 3.61 -5.33
CA THR A 56 -15.37 4.90 -5.77
C THR A 56 -16.22 4.75 -7.04
N PRO A 57 -17.43 4.18 -6.94
CA PRO A 57 -18.29 4.01 -8.12
C PRO A 57 -18.71 5.37 -8.68
N LYS A 58 -18.39 5.63 -9.97
CA LYS A 58 -18.84 6.84 -10.68
C LYS A 58 -20.32 6.78 -11.07
N THR A 59 -20.82 5.58 -11.31
CA THR A 59 -22.20 5.32 -11.73
C THR A 59 -22.74 4.13 -10.94
N LEU A 60 -24.00 4.23 -10.53
CA LEU A 60 -24.74 3.15 -9.89
C LEU A 60 -25.87 2.70 -10.83
N PRO A 61 -26.23 1.40 -10.84
CA PRO A 61 -27.40 0.91 -11.55
C PRO A 61 -28.66 1.68 -11.17
N ASP A 62 -29.47 2.04 -12.15
CA ASP A 62 -30.73 2.73 -11.88
C ASP A 62 -31.84 1.74 -11.44
N ILE A 63 -32.99 2.29 -11.04
CA ILE A 63 -34.14 1.48 -10.57
C ILE A 63 -34.65 0.53 -11.67
N SER A 64 -34.57 0.95 -12.94
CA SER A 64 -35.01 0.15 -14.08
C SER A 64 -34.09 -1.05 -14.29
N ASP A 65 -32.78 -0.83 -14.22
CA ASP A 65 -31.75 -1.87 -14.35
C ASP A 65 -31.91 -2.94 -13.28
N VAL A 66 -32.11 -2.53 -12.02
CA VAL A 66 -32.31 -3.46 -10.89
C VAL A 66 -33.60 -4.26 -11.05
N ARG A 67 -34.71 -3.60 -11.42
CA ARG A 67 -36.01 -4.28 -11.62
C ARG A 67 -35.98 -5.28 -12.78
N GLN A 68 -35.28 -4.94 -13.86
CA GLN A 68 -35.12 -5.80 -15.03
C GLN A 68 -34.03 -6.85 -14.83
N LYS A 69 -33.36 -6.90 -13.67
CA LYS A 69 -32.23 -7.78 -13.36
C LYS A 69 -31.08 -7.65 -14.39
N LYS A 70 -30.91 -6.45 -14.94
CA LYS A 70 -29.83 -6.11 -15.88
C LYS A 70 -28.54 -5.76 -15.16
N ALA A 71 -28.65 -5.05 -14.04
CA ALA A 71 -27.52 -4.72 -13.19
C ALA A 71 -27.97 -4.60 -11.73
N GLY A 72 -27.01 -4.73 -10.82
CA GLY A 72 -27.21 -4.57 -9.39
C GLY A 72 -25.87 -4.30 -8.71
N PHE A 73 -25.92 -3.92 -7.44
CA PHE A 73 -24.73 -3.71 -6.63
C PHE A 73 -24.91 -4.28 -5.24
N VAL A 74 -23.80 -4.65 -4.62
CA VAL A 74 -23.71 -4.99 -3.21
C VAL A 74 -22.80 -3.95 -2.60
N GLU A 75 -23.36 -3.12 -1.72
CA GLU A 75 -22.59 -2.13 -0.98
C GLU A 75 -22.03 -2.78 0.29
N VAL A 76 -20.73 -2.60 0.51
CA VAL A 76 -20.06 -3.02 1.75
C VAL A 76 -19.74 -1.75 2.53
N SER A 77 -20.22 -1.66 3.77
CA SER A 77 -20.00 -0.46 4.57
C SER A 77 -18.56 -0.43 5.10
N GLU A 78 -17.95 0.76 5.13
CA GLU A 78 -16.59 0.96 5.66
C GLU A 78 -16.45 0.40 7.08
N LYS A 79 -17.49 0.56 7.90
CA LYS A 79 -17.53 0.06 9.27
C LYS A 79 -17.34 -1.45 9.34
N ASP A 80 -18.02 -2.22 8.50
CA ASP A 80 -17.90 -3.69 8.49
C ASP A 80 -16.49 -4.12 8.04
N VAL A 81 -15.86 -3.36 7.13
CA VAL A 81 -14.49 -3.59 6.68
C VAL A 81 -13.47 -3.27 7.78
N ILE A 82 -13.70 -2.23 8.58
CA ILE A 82 -12.90 -1.90 9.76
C ILE A 82 -13.05 -3.00 10.83
N GLU A 83 -14.28 -3.40 11.15
CA GLU A 83 -14.56 -4.42 12.18
C GLU A 83 -14.01 -5.81 11.79
N SER A 84 -13.97 -6.14 10.50
CA SER A 84 -13.31 -7.36 10.01
C SER A 84 -11.78 -7.29 10.03
N GLY A 85 -11.20 -6.12 10.32
CA GLY A 85 -9.75 -5.92 10.41
C GLY A 85 -9.05 -5.77 9.05
N LEU A 86 -9.81 -5.60 7.96
CA LEU A 86 -9.26 -5.44 6.61
C LEU A 86 -8.65 -4.06 6.38
N ILE A 87 -9.24 -3.01 6.97
CA ILE A 87 -8.73 -1.63 6.88
C ILE A 87 -8.57 -1.02 8.26
N LYS A 88 -7.70 0.01 8.36
CA LYS A 88 -7.48 0.73 9.63
C LYS A 88 -8.62 1.70 9.90
N GLU A 89 -9.06 1.77 11.16
CA GLU A 89 -10.12 2.67 11.59
C GLU A 89 -9.75 4.15 11.44
N LYS A 90 -8.48 4.52 11.71
CA LYS A 90 -8.06 5.91 11.70
C LYS A 90 -6.58 6.06 11.34
N ILE A 91 -6.29 7.13 10.62
CA ILE A 91 -4.93 7.64 10.41
C ILE A 91 -4.76 8.90 11.27
N VAL A 92 -3.68 8.94 12.05
CA VAL A 92 -3.31 10.11 12.86
C VAL A 92 -2.05 10.71 12.25
N ILE A 93 -2.17 11.95 11.80
CA ILE A 93 -1.05 12.72 11.23
C ILE A 93 -0.44 13.63 12.30
N GLN A 94 0.86 13.89 12.19
CA GLN A 94 1.56 14.84 13.05
C GLN A 94 1.03 16.26 12.81
N THR A 95 0.90 17.01 13.90
CA THR A 95 0.44 18.41 13.84
C THR A 95 1.61 19.35 13.59
N LYS A 96 1.32 20.49 12.95
CA LYS A 96 2.34 21.53 12.69
C LYS A 96 2.99 22.03 13.98
N GLU A 97 2.20 22.17 15.04
CA GLU A 97 2.67 22.62 16.36
C GLU A 97 3.69 21.66 17.00
N GLU A 98 3.53 20.34 16.80
CA GLU A 98 4.48 19.34 17.29
C GLU A 98 5.83 19.44 16.58
N ILE A 99 5.80 19.73 15.28
CA ILE A 99 6.99 19.94 14.47
C ILE A 99 7.69 21.25 14.89
N GLU A 100 6.94 22.34 15.00
CA GLU A 100 7.47 23.67 15.36
C GLU A 100 8.08 23.69 16.78
N LYS A 101 7.47 23.00 17.75
CA LYS A 101 8.04 22.89 19.11
C LYS A 101 9.41 22.24 19.15
N LEU A 102 9.74 21.37 18.18
CA LEU A 102 11.04 20.72 18.10
C LEU A 102 12.05 21.52 17.29
N SER A 103 11.61 22.18 16.21
CA SER A 103 12.48 23.03 15.38
C SER A 103 12.98 24.27 16.14
N GLU A 104 12.16 24.86 17.00
CA GLU A 104 12.56 26.02 17.80
C GLU A 104 13.55 25.67 18.92
N LYS A 105 13.48 24.44 19.45
CA LYS A 105 14.28 24.01 20.61
C LYS A 105 15.64 23.44 20.25
N LYS A 106 15.81 22.97 19.02
CA LYS A 106 17.05 22.32 18.57
C LYS A 106 17.30 22.73 17.12
N GLN A 107 18.55 23.09 16.80
CA GLN A 107 19.00 23.36 15.42
C GLN A 107 19.09 22.05 14.62
N LEU A 108 17.99 21.31 14.55
CA LEU A 108 17.86 20.07 13.83
C LEU A 108 17.35 20.34 12.42
N SER A 109 17.79 19.53 11.47
CA SER A 109 17.17 19.43 10.16
C SER A 109 15.75 18.84 10.24
N GLU A 110 14.95 19.03 9.18
CA GLU A 110 13.60 18.47 9.11
C GLU A 110 13.60 16.94 9.26
N ASP A 111 14.55 16.25 8.61
CA ASP A 111 14.69 14.79 8.71
C ASP A 111 14.97 14.33 10.15
N GLU A 112 15.84 15.04 10.87
CA GLU A 112 16.12 14.74 12.29
C GLU A 112 14.90 14.96 13.19
N ILE A 113 14.11 16.01 12.92
CA ILE A 113 12.87 16.28 13.65
C ILE A 113 11.88 15.13 13.45
N MET A 114 11.71 14.67 12.21
CA MET A 114 10.80 13.55 11.90
C MET A 114 11.25 12.25 12.57
N LEU A 115 12.55 11.94 12.52
CA LEU A 115 13.10 10.78 13.21
C LEU A 115 12.93 10.85 14.73
N GLU A 116 13.10 12.04 15.32
CA GLU A 116 12.89 12.27 16.75
C GLU A 116 11.42 12.09 17.15
N LEU A 117 10.49 12.63 16.36
CA LEU A 117 9.05 12.44 16.57
C LEU A 117 8.67 10.95 16.49
N ALA A 118 9.12 10.26 15.44
CA ALA A 118 8.83 8.85 15.23
C ALA A 118 9.39 7.98 16.37
N TYR A 119 10.63 8.22 16.77
CA TYR A 119 11.28 7.52 17.88
C TYR A 119 10.53 7.71 19.20
N ASN A 120 10.20 8.96 19.55
CA ASN A 120 9.49 9.26 20.79
C ASN A 120 8.07 8.70 20.78
N LYS A 121 7.36 8.77 19.65
CA LYS A 121 6.02 8.18 19.53
C LYS A 121 6.05 6.68 19.70
N ARG A 122 7.06 5.99 19.15
CA ARG A 122 7.25 4.56 19.36
C ARG A 122 7.39 4.21 20.84
N LEU A 123 8.22 4.96 21.58
CA LEU A 123 8.41 4.75 23.01
C LEU A 123 7.13 4.98 23.83
N GLU A 124 6.36 6.02 23.47
CA GLU A 124 5.05 6.29 24.06
C GLU A 124 4.09 5.11 23.85
N LEU A 125 3.95 4.66 22.59
CA LEU A 125 3.09 3.53 22.24
C LEU A 125 3.51 2.24 22.94
N LYS A 126 4.81 1.95 23.00
CA LYS A 126 5.33 0.75 23.67
C LYS A 126 4.94 0.74 25.15
N LYS A 127 5.08 1.87 25.85
CA LYS A 127 4.68 2.00 27.26
C LYS A 127 3.17 1.83 27.45
N ILE A 128 2.35 2.31 26.52
CA ILE A 128 0.90 2.14 26.57
C ILE A 128 0.53 0.66 26.39
N TYR A 129 1.13 -0.03 25.41
CA TYR A 129 0.88 -1.46 25.24
C TYR A 129 1.31 -2.29 26.46
N GLU A 130 2.48 -1.97 27.04
CA GLU A 130 2.97 -2.60 28.26
C GLU A 130 2.02 -2.37 29.46
N SER A 131 1.49 -1.15 29.63
CA SER A 131 0.56 -0.85 30.72
C SER A 131 -0.79 -1.54 30.58
N LEU A 132 -1.19 -1.85 29.34
CA LEU A 132 -2.37 -2.64 29.02
C LEU A 132 -2.12 -4.16 29.06
N GLY A 133 -0.87 -4.60 29.30
CA GLY A 133 -0.51 -6.02 29.31
C GLY A 133 -0.54 -6.67 27.93
N LEU A 134 -0.43 -5.89 26.86
CA LEU A 134 -0.46 -6.37 25.47
C LEU A 134 0.97 -6.66 24.98
N ASP A 135 1.20 -7.87 24.48
CA ASP A 135 2.48 -8.27 23.88
C ASP A 135 2.60 -7.74 22.44
N ILE A 136 2.78 -6.42 22.33
CA ILE A 136 2.91 -5.70 21.06
C ILE A 136 4.22 -4.90 21.07
N ASN A 137 5.01 -5.05 20.02
CA ASN A 137 6.16 -4.22 19.70
C ASN A 137 5.82 -3.28 18.53
N PRO A 138 5.71 -1.96 18.76
CA PRO A 138 5.42 -1.02 17.68
C PRO A 138 6.59 -0.93 16.69
N LEU A 139 6.30 -1.19 15.42
CA LEU A 139 7.23 -1.02 14.30
C LEU A 139 7.09 0.39 13.71
N VAL A 140 8.22 1.07 13.52
CA VAL A 140 8.29 2.35 12.80
C VAL A 140 8.74 2.10 11.37
N LEU A 141 7.96 2.57 10.40
CA LEU A 141 8.30 2.50 8.98
C LEU A 141 8.94 3.82 8.53
N ILE A 142 10.15 3.75 8.01
CA ILE A 142 10.92 4.89 7.51
C ILE A 142 11.08 4.72 6.00
N GLN A 143 10.30 5.50 5.25
CA GLN A 143 10.34 5.47 3.80
C GLN A 143 11.44 6.39 3.28
N LEU A 144 12.34 5.84 2.47
CA LEU A 144 13.28 6.66 1.71
C LEU A 144 12.59 7.21 0.46
N PRO A 145 12.91 8.45 0.03
CA PRO A 145 12.37 9.02 -1.19
C PRO A 145 12.58 8.09 -2.40
N SER A 146 11.58 8.04 -3.26
CA SER A 146 11.52 7.11 -4.40
C SER A 146 11.71 7.83 -5.74
N ASP A 147 12.52 8.89 -5.76
CA ASP A 147 12.75 9.65 -6.99
C ASP A 147 13.54 8.80 -7.98
N PHE A 148 12.93 8.54 -9.14
CA PHE A 148 13.47 7.71 -10.22
C PHE A 148 14.83 8.16 -10.78
N LYS A 149 15.29 9.37 -10.42
CA LYS A 149 16.55 9.97 -10.87
C LYS A 149 17.62 10.00 -9.77
N GLU A 150 17.32 9.56 -8.56
CA GLU A 150 18.30 9.55 -7.48
C GLU A 150 19.38 8.50 -7.75
N LYS A 151 20.63 8.92 -7.68
CA LYS A 151 21.80 8.04 -7.77
C LYS A 151 21.87 7.16 -6.52
N GLU A 152 22.38 5.94 -6.65
CA GLU A 152 22.61 5.00 -5.53
C GLU A 152 23.37 5.64 -4.36
N GLU A 153 24.25 6.61 -4.64
CA GLU A 153 25.01 7.36 -3.64
C GLU A 153 24.13 8.23 -2.73
N ILE A 154 23.07 8.86 -3.26
CA ILE A 154 22.13 9.68 -2.48
C ILE A 154 21.29 8.78 -1.57
N GLU A 155 20.86 7.64 -2.10
CA GLU A 155 20.11 6.63 -1.34
C GLU A 155 20.95 6.07 -0.19
N THR A 156 22.21 5.74 -0.47
CA THR A 156 23.17 5.27 0.54
C THR A 156 23.37 6.33 1.62
N ASN A 157 23.57 7.60 1.25
CA ASN A 157 23.75 8.68 2.21
C ASN A 157 22.54 8.87 3.15
N ARG A 158 21.31 8.81 2.62
CA ARG A 158 20.10 8.94 3.47
C ARG A 158 19.88 7.74 4.37
N LYS A 159 20.08 6.53 3.84
CA LYS A 159 20.04 5.30 4.64
C LYS A 159 21.05 5.38 5.78
N ASP A 160 22.29 5.77 5.48
CA ASP A 160 23.37 5.87 6.47
C ASP A 160 23.10 6.95 7.51
N PHE A 161 22.47 8.06 7.11
CA PHE A 161 22.00 9.08 8.03
C PHE A 161 20.96 8.52 9.02
N VAL A 162 19.93 7.80 8.54
CA VAL A 162 18.92 7.17 9.40
C VAL A 162 19.55 6.13 10.33
N LEU A 163 20.43 5.27 9.81
CA LEU A 163 21.13 4.26 10.60
C LEU A 163 22.01 4.89 11.69
N SER A 164 22.73 5.97 11.34
CA SER A 164 23.56 6.71 12.29
C SER A 164 22.73 7.33 13.41
N TYR A 165 21.59 7.93 13.07
CA TYR A 165 20.64 8.47 14.04
C TYR A 165 20.12 7.39 15.00
N LEU A 166 19.64 6.26 14.46
CA LEU A 166 19.10 5.15 15.27
C LEU A 166 20.18 4.55 16.17
N LYS A 167 21.41 4.39 15.66
CA LYS A 167 22.55 3.92 16.44
C LYS A 167 22.91 4.88 17.57
N ALA A 168 22.86 6.20 17.33
CA ALA A 168 23.09 7.22 18.35
C ALA A 168 22.02 7.18 19.46
N LYS A 169 20.80 6.75 19.16
CA LYS A 169 19.74 6.47 20.14
C LYS A 169 19.89 5.14 20.89
N GLY A 170 20.86 4.32 20.51
CA GLY A 170 21.13 3.02 21.13
C GLY A 170 20.33 1.85 20.54
N VAL A 171 19.68 2.05 19.38
CA VAL A 171 18.99 0.98 18.65
C VAL A 171 20.03 -0.01 18.11
N LYS A 172 19.80 -1.31 18.35
CA LYS A 172 20.71 -2.37 17.91
C LYS A 172 20.45 -2.72 16.45
N GLU A 173 21.47 -3.19 15.75
CA GLU A 173 21.36 -3.55 14.33
C GLU A 173 20.29 -4.63 14.06
N LYS A 174 20.12 -5.60 14.96
CA LYS A 174 19.06 -6.61 14.87
C LYS A 174 17.64 -6.05 15.03
N GLU A 175 17.49 -4.86 15.60
CA GLU A 175 16.21 -4.18 15.80
C GLU A 175 15.85 -3.30 14.59
N ILE A 176 16.66 -3.31 13.53
CA ILE A 176 16.47 -2.51 12.32
C ILE A 176 16.35 -3.44 11.12
N ALA A 177 15.22 -3.39 10.43
CA ALA A 177 15.01 -4.07 9.16
C ALA A 177 15.31 -3.14 7.98
N ILE A 178 15.78 -3.73 6.90
CA ILE A 178 16.05 -3.02 5.64
C ILE A 178 15.33 -3.78 4.53
N TRP A 179 14.53 -3.05 3.75
CA TRP A 179 13.88 -3.55 2.54
C TRP A 179 14.11 -2.57 1.38
N LEU A 180 15.26 -2.72 0.74
CA LEU A 180 15.66 -1.99 -0.46
C LEU A 180 15.84 -2.97 -1.62
N SER A 181 15.93 -2.45 -2.85
CA SER A 181 16.05 -3.30 -4.05
C SER A 181 17.26 -4.24 -4.00
N ASN A 182 18.38 -3.73 -3.50
CA ASN A 182 19.66 -4.43 -3.46
C ASN A 182 19.97 -5.07 -2.08
N GLU A 183 19.13 -4.82 -1.06
CA GLU A 183 19.41 -5.25 0.31
C GLU A 183 18.13 -5.56 1.07
N LYS A 184 18.06 -6.77 1.63
CA LYS A 184 16.98 -7.23 2.51
C LYS A 184 17.59 -7.80 3.79
N LYS A 185 17.21 -7.26 4.95
CA LYS A 185 17.73 -7.68 6.27
C LYS A 185 16.65 -7.62 7.34
N ASN A 186 16.70 -8.58 8.27
CA ASN A 186 15.83 -8.67 9.46
C ASN A 186 14.33 -8.61 9.13
N LEU A 187 13.90 -9.23 8.03
CA LEU A 187 12.48 -9.25 7.61
C LEU A 187 11.71 -10.47 8.10
N ASP A 188 12.38 -11.41 8.77
CA ASP A 188 11.76 -12.66 9.19
C ASP A 188 10.65 -12.40 10.21
N MET A 189 9.43 -12.78 9.83
CA MET A 189 8.23 -12.70 10.69
C MET A 189 7.95 -11.29 11.23
N ILE A 190 8.35 -10.24 10.48
CA ILE A 190 8.22 -8.84 10.89
C ILE A 190 6.77 -8.39 11.08
N GLU A 191 5.83 -9.10 10.47
CA GLU A 191 4.38 -8.93 10.61
C GLU A 191 3.84 -9.41 11.96
N LYS A 192 4.62 -10.16 12.76
CA LYS A 192 4.20 -10.59 14.10
C LYS A 192 4.15 -9.42 15.05
N ASN A 193 3.08 -9.36 15.84
CA ASN A 193 2.85 -8.31 16.84
C ASN A 193 4.01 -8.10 17.81
N ASN A 194 4.78 -9.14 18.15
CA ASN A 194 5.86 -9.10 19.15
C ASN A 194 7.26 -9.31 18.54
N ASN A 195 7.43 -9.08 17.24
CA ASN A 195 8.73 -9.16 16.58
C ASN A 195 9.74 -8.20 17.26
N GLU A 196 11.02 -8.55 17.31
CA GLU A 196 12.06 -7.72 17.94
C GLU A 196 12.50 -6.49 17.12
N VAL A 197 12.12 -6.43 15.85
CA VAL A 197 12.39 -5.29 14.97
C VAL A 197 11.56 -4.08 15.40
N ASN A 198 12.25 -2.95 15.57
CA ASN A 198 11.69 -1.69 16.04
C ASN A 198 11.51 -0.69 14.90
N PHE A 199 12.37 -0.75 13.88
CA PHE A 199 12.40 0.19 12.76
C PHE A 199 12.60 -0.59 11.46
N MET A 200 11.89 -0.21 10.40
CA MET A 200 12.13 -0.73 9.04
C MET A 200 12.38 0.43 8.08
N ILE A 201 13.51 0.38 7.39
CA ILE A 201 13.85 1.31 6.31
C ILE A 201 13.44 0.65 5.00
N PHE A 202 12.62 1.32 4.20
CA PHE A 202 12.14 0.76 2.94
C PHE A 202 12.00 1.80 1.83
N LYS A 203 11.87 1.31 0.60
CA LYS A 203 11.56 2.09 -0.60
C LYS A 203 10.40 1.43 -1.32
N VAL A 204 9.49 2.23 -1.88
CA VAL A 204 8.38 1.69 -2.67
C VAL A 204 8.93 1.29 -4.05
N ALA A 205 8.61 0.09 -4.51
CA ALA A 205 8.74 -0.20 -5.93
C ALA A 205 7.76 0.71 -6.69
N PRO A 206 8.09 1.18 -7.92
CA PRO A 206 7.07 1.77 -8.76
C PRO A 206 5.87 0.83 -8.79
N ALA A 207 4.70 1.35 -8.42
CA ALA A 207 3.45 0.65 -8.65
C ALA A 207 3.37 0.44 -10.16
N THR A 208 3.70 -0.77 -10.62
CA THR A 208 3.23 -1.27 -11.91
C THR A 208 1.76 -1.56 -11.69
N GLY A 209 0.94 -0.50 -11.73
CA GLY A 209 -0.43 -0.60 -12.20
C GLY A 209 -0.37 -0.80 -13.70
#